data_AF-A0A5B2Z2K8-F1
#
_entry.id   AF-A0A5B2Z2K8-F1
#
_cell.length_a   1.000
_cell.length_b   1.000
_cell.length_c   1.000
_cell.angle_alpha   90.00
_cell.angle_beta   90.00
_cell.angle_gamma   90.00
#
_symmetry.space_group_name_H-M   'P 1'
#
loop_
_entity.id
_entity.type
_entity.pdbx_description
1 polymer ?
#
loop_
_entity_poly.entity_id
_entity_poly.type
_entity_poly.pdbx_seq_one_letter_code
_entity_poly.pdbx_strand_id
1 'polypeptide(L)'
;MSKEKSLVEKKLRGSGGYAIAEVSDDEQKMANLGGPELFLAGIGKLSNDRFKKYYCNKCEKEYQGAPNVEFENPNEDLGENIILIEKGEYKCKTCNYVIAQYRKFNESKNVEEVKQQESDNSKKVFAKDQTRQVEETNSNLRIRETEEEEEDNSKKEQENINDINSSKEFKFESSTNLSLNADSSYVQIEKIVGMLTYDQNAHLLGKVNEIGLRMKSDGKVEFCFKVKDSADSISEIAWNNISKIGDIIILSNKNASSNEKNDFTSSDVNSISNDQADHSKSESKVCPNCNFKNELGSIFCEECGKKLE
;
A
#
# COMPACT_ATOMS: atom_id res chain seq x y z
N MET A 1 -19.67 14.73 -30.61
CA MET A 1 -19.27 16.12 -30.34
C MET A 1 -18.08 16.04 -29.39
N SER A 2 -16.88 16.34 -29.90
CA SER A 2 -15.68 16.42 -29.08
C SER A 2 -15.89 17.52 -28.05
N LYS A 3 -15.94 17.19 -26.76
CA LYS A 3 -15.86 18.21 -25.71
C LYS A 3 -14.53 18.92 -25.93
N GLU A 4 -14.56 20.13 -26.49
CA GLU A 4 -13.44 21.05 -26.33
C GLU A 4 -13.17 21.12 -24.84
N LYS A 5 -11.96 20.72 -24.40
CA LYS A 5 -11.57 20.84 -23.00
C LYS A 5 -11.61 22.33 -22.67
N SER A 6 -12.68 22.76 -22.00
CA SER A 6 -12.78 24.13 -21.52
C SER A 6 -11.68 24.36 -20.49
N LEU A 7 -10.71 25.18 -20.85
CA LEU A 7 -9.65 25.61 -19.95
C LEU A 7 -10.13 26.85 -19.19
N VAL A 8 -9.91 26.85 -17.87
CA VAL A 8 -10.33 27.94 -16.99
C VAL A 8 -9.12 28.44 -16.22
N GLU A 9 -8.96 29.76 -16.14
CA GLU A 9 -7.89 30.37 -15.34
C GLU A 9 -8.15 30.13 -13.83
N LYS A 10 -7.16 29.55 -13.16
CA LYS A 10 -7.20 29.30 -11.71
C LYS A 10 -5.89 29.68 -11.04
N LYS A 11 -6.00 30.01 -9.75
CA LYS A 11 -4.87 30.18 -8.85
C LYS A 11 -4.47 28.84 -8.26
N LEU A 12 -3.24 28.43 -8.53
CA LEU A 12 -2.64 27.18 -8.08
C LEU A 12 -1.54 27.49 -7.06
N ARG A 13 -1.71 27.03 -5.84
CA ARG A 13 -0.77 27.23 -4.73
C ARG A 13 0.40 26.26 -4.77
N GLY A 14 1.53 26.73 -4.25
CA GLY A 14 2.70 25.95 -3.93
C GLY A 14 3.34 26.43 -2.63
N SER A 15 4.26 25.65 -2.07
CA SER A 15 4.94 26.00 -0.82
C SER A 15 5.77 27.29 -0.92
N GLY A 16 6.29 27.59 -2.10
CA GLY A 16 7.12 28.77 -2.36
C GLY A 16 6.44 29.91 -3.10
N GLY A 17 5.13 29.85 -3.31
CA GLY A 17 4.36 30.89 -3.99
C GLY A 17 3.05 30.41 -4.59
N TYR A 18 2.69 30.98 -5.73
CA TYR A 18 1.52 30.53 -6.49
C TYR A 18 1.71 30.78 -7.98
N ALA A 19 0.94 30.10 -8.80
CA ALA A 19 0.81 30.37 -10.23
C ALA A 19 -0.65 30.63 -10.60
N ILE A 20 -0.86 31.47 -11.60
CA ILE A 20 -2.14 31.63 -12.29
C ILE A 20 -1.99 30.94 -13.65
N ALA A 21 -2.77 29.90 -13.87
CA ALA A 21 -2.69 29.10 -15.09
C ALA A 21 -4.07 28.61 -15.53
N GLU A 22 -4.19 28.32 -16.81
CA GLU A 22 -5.36 27.72 -17.43
C GLU A 22 -5.39 26.20 -17.18
N VAL A 23 -6.45 25.71 -16.54
CA VAL A 23 -6.64 24.31 -16.13
C VAL A 23 -7.98 23.76 -16.60
N SER A 24 -7.99 22.49 -17.02
CA SER A 24 -9.22 21.75 -17.35
C SER A 24 -9.96 21.30 -16.10
N ASP A 25 -11.22 20.90 -16.24
CA ASP A 25 -12.05 20.44 -15.11
C ASP A 25 -11.45 19.22 -14.40
N ASP A 26 -10.80 18.30 -15.13
CA ASP A 26 -10.18 17.12 -14.53
C ASP A 26 -8.92 17.51 -13.74
N GLU A 27 -8.11 18.42 -14.28
CA GLU A 27 -6.94 18.95 -13.55
C GLU A 27 -7.38 19.77 -12.32
N GLN A 28 -8.51 20.49 -12.39
CA GLN A 28 -9.06 21.18 -11.21
C GLN A 28 -9.45 20.20 -10.10
N LYS A 29 -10.02 19.04 -10.45
CA LYS A 29 -10.31 17.98 -9.47
C LYS A 29 -9.02 17.44 -8.86
N MET A 30 -8.00 17.17 -9.68
CA MET A 30 -6.69 16.70 -9.20
C MET A 30 -5.97 17.75 -8.33
N ALA A 31 -6.14 19.03 -8.62
CA ALA A 31 -5.56 20.12 -7.86
C ALA A 31 -6.18 20.32 -6.48
N ASN A 32 -7.41 19.84 -6.28
CA ASN A 32 -8.13 19.95 -5.02
C ASN A 32 -7.72 18.82 -4.08
N LEU A 33 -6.97 19.16 -3.04
CA LEU A 33 -6.48 18.22 -2.02
C LEU A 33 -7.37 18.21 -0.77
N GLY A 34 -8.68 18.43 -0.93
CA GLY A 34 -9.67 18.41 0.16
C GLY A 34 -9.97 19.78 0.79
N GLY A 35 -9.57 20.88 0.14
CA GLY A 35 -9.74 22.24 0.64
C GLY A 35 -10.29 23.22 -0.41
N PRO A 36 -10.48 24.51 -0.04
CA PRO A 36 -10.95 25.53 -0.98
C PRO A 36 -9.87 25.99 -1.97
N GLU A 37 -8.59 25.72 -1.68
CA GLU A 37 -7.46 26.09 -2.52
C GLU A 37 -7.07 24.95 -3.47
N LEU A 38 -6.60 25.33 -4.67
CA LEU A 38 -6.06 24.40 -5.66
C LEU A 38 -4.54 24.43 -5.61
N PHE A 39 -3.89 23.27 -5.79
CA PHE A 39 -2.44 23.13 -5.66
C PHE A 39 -1.78 22.64 -6.96
N LEU A 40 -0.61 23.20 -7.31
CA LEU A 40 0.21 22.73 -8.43
C LEU A 40 0.65 21.27 -8.23
N ALA A 41 0.88 20.87 -6.99
CA ALA A 41 1.35 19.53 -6.64
C ALA A 41 0.41 18.42 -7.12
N GLY A 42 -0.91 18.65 -7.06
CA GLY A 42 -1.92 17.66 -7.48
C GLY A 42 -2.09 17.55 -8.99
N ILE A 43 -1.82 18.63 -9.74
CA ILE A 43 -1.97 18.64 -11.21
C ILE A 43 -0.80 17.96 -11.91
N GLY A 44 0.42 18.17 -11.41
CA GLY A 44 1.63 17.71 -12.08
C GLY A 44 2.21 18.76 -13.05
N LYS A 45 2.76 18.28 -14.16
CA LYS A 45 3.40 19.11 -15.18
C LYS A 45 2.37 19.80 -16.09
N LEU A 46 2.41 21.11 -16.14
CA LEU A 46 1.64 21.97 -17.03
C LEU A 46 2.55 22.53 -18.13
N SER A 47 2.00 22.75 -19.32
CA SER A 47 2.74 23.37 -20.42
C SER A 47 2.91 24.88 -20.19
N ASN A 48 4.04 25.44 -20.62
CA ASN A 48 4.44 26.80 -20.30
C ASN A 48 3.47 27.88 -20.82
N ASP A 49 2.80 27.62 -21.94
CA ASP A 49 1.81 28.48 -22.58
C ASP A 49 0.53 28.68 -21.76
N ARG A 50 0.24 27.72 -20.86
CA ARG A 50 -0.95 27.75 -20.00
C ARG A 50 -0.78 28.66 -18.79
N PHE A 51 0.46 29.05 -18.45
CA PHE A 51 0.72 29.96 -17.35
C PHE A 51 0.60 31.42 -17.80
N LYS A 52 -0.24 32.19 -17.11
CA LYS A 52 -0.32 33.64 -17.31
C LYS A 52 0.72 34.37 -16.48
N LYS A 53 0.87 33.98 -15.21
CA LYS A 53 1.79 34.60 -14.26
C LYS A 53 2.07 33.70 -13.07
N TYR A 54 3.15 33.99 -12.34
CA TYR A 54 3.47 33.34 -11.07
C TYR A 54 4.03 34.34 -10.06
N TYR A 55 3.82 34.05 -8.77
CA TYR A 55 4.37 34.80 -7.66
C TYR A 55 5.40 33.96 -6.92
N CYS A 56 6.51 34.58 -6.56
CA CYS A 56 7.57 33.96 -5.77
C CYS A 56 7.64 34.57 -4.38
N ASN A 57 7.51 33.74 -3.34
CA ASN A 57 7.60 34.20 -1.94
C ASN A 57 9.00 34.76 -1.62
N LYS A 58 10.08 34.18 -2.17
CA LYS A 58 11.44 34.66 -1.91
C LYS A 58 11.72 36.03 -2.54
N CYS A 59 11.15 36.30 -3.71
CA CYS A 59 11.29 37.61 -4.36
C CYS A 59 10.22 38.61 -3.93
N GLU A 60 9.20 38.14 -3.21
CA GLU A 60 7.97 38.86 -2.90
C GLU A 60 7.34 39.55 -4.12
N LYS A 61 7.46 38.92 -5.29
CA LYS A 61 7.17 39.55 -6.59
C LYS A 61 6.40 38.62 -7.53
N GLU A 62 5.52 39.21 -8.32
CA GLU A 62 4.80 38.57 -9.42
C GLU A 62 5.56 38.74 -10.76
N TYR A 63 5.56 37.68 -11.55
CA TYR A 63 6.24 37.55 -12.84
C TYR A 63 5.26 37.06 -13.90
N GLN A 64 5.41 37.54 -15.13
CA GLN A 64 4.58 37.11 -16.26
C GLN A 64 5.08 35.79 -16.86
N GLY A 65 4.14 34.99 -17.38
CA GLY A 65 4.37 33.68 -17.98
C GLY A 65 4.62 32.57 -16.95
N ALA A 66 5.22 31.46 -17.43
CA ALA A 66 5.52 30.30 -16.61
C ALA A 66 6.79 30.48 -15.75
N PRO A 67 6.87 29.83 -14.57
CA PRO A 67 8.15 29.54 -13.91
C PRO A 67 9.01 28.58 -14.77
N ASN A 68 10.29 28.41 -14.43
CA ASN A 68 11.11 27.34 -15.02
C ASN A 68 10.65 25.99 -14.47
N VAL A 69 10.63 24.93 -15.27
CA VAL A 69 10.30 23.57 -14.79
C VAL A 69 11.48 22.65 -14.99
N GLU A 70 11.93 22.02 -13.91
CA GLU A 70 12.96 20.99 -13.90
C GLU A 70 12.32 19.69 -13.43
N PHE A 71 12.51 18.59 -14.15
CA PHE A 71 11.85 17.33 -13.83
C PHE A 71 12.77 16.14 -14.13
N GLU A 72 12.55 15.06 -13.41
CA GLU A 72 13.25 13.78 -13.50
C GLU A 72 12.21 12.65 -13.60
N ASN A 73 12.59 11.56 -14.27
CA ASN A 73 11.74 10.38 -14.43
C ASN A 73 12.36 9.20 -13.67
N PRO A 74 12.18 9.13 -12.34
CA PRO A 74 12.92 8.16 -11.52
C PRO A 74 12.49 6.71 -11.75
N ASN A 75 11.24 6.45 -12.15
CA ASN A 75 10.66 5.10 -12.22
C ASN A 75 10.86 4.30 -10.92
N GLU A 76 10.67 4.98 -9.79
CA GLU A 76 10.88 4.42 -8.46
C GLU A 76 9.62 3.69 -8.00
N ASP A 77 9.75 2.39 -7.70
CA ASP A 77 8.67 1.59 -7.13
C ASP A 77 8.51 1.92 -5.65
N LEU A 78 7.35 2.45 -5.28
CA LEU A 78 7.02 2.83 -3.90
C LEU A 78 6.20 1.74 -3.19
N GLY A 79 5.98 0.59 -3.83
CA GLY A 79 5.13 -0.49 -3.35
C GLY A 79 3.68 -0.37 -3.83
N GLU A 80 2.88 -1.41 -3.59
CA GLU A 80 1.43 -1.43 -3.90
C GLU A 80 1.08 -1.13 -5.38
N ASN A 81 1.97 -1.49 -6.32
CA ASN A 81 1.84 -1.17 -7.75
C ASN A 81 1.84 0.35 -8.07
N ILE A 82 2.34 1.18 -7.15
CA ILE A 82 2.51 2.62 -7.33
C ILE A 82 3.98 2.89 -7.67
N ILE A 83 4.20 3.40 -8.87
CA ILE A 83 5.51 3.79 -9.37
C ILE A 83 5.52 5.29 -9.52
N LEU A 84 6.48 5.95 -8.88
CA LEU A 84 6.81 7.35 -9.14
C LEU A 84 7.51 7.44 -10.49
N ILE A 85 6.76 7.85 -11.51
CA ILE A 85 7.25 7.91 -12.89
C ILE A 85 7.85 9.27 -13.24
N GLU A 86 7.43 10.35 -12.57
CA GLU A 86 7.95 11.69 -12.76
C GLU A 86 7.88 12.49 -11.46
N LYS A 87 8.93 13.25 -11.16
CA LYS A 87 8.92 14.30 -10.13
C LYS A 87 9.49 15.57 -10.74
N GLY A 88 8.96 16.72 -10.36
CA GLY A 88 9.48 17.98 -10.87
C GLY A 88 9.28 19.16 -9.94
N GLU A 89 10.05 20.21 -10.20
CA GLU A 89 10.09 21.46 -9.47
C GLU A 89 9.81 22.62 -10.41
N TYR A 90 8.85 23.46 -10.04
CA TYR A 90 8.65 24.76 -10.65
C TYR A 90 9.53 25.77 -9.92
N LYS A 91 10.52 26.35 -10.60
CA LYS A 91 11.50 27.29 -10.06
C LYS A 91 11.28 28.70 -10.58
N CYS A 92 11.46 29.68 -9.70
CA CYS A 92 11.45 31.09 -10.10
C CYS A 92 12.59 31.37 -11.08
N LYS A 93 12.29 31.98 -12.23
CA LYS A 93 13.28 32.32 -13.27
C LYS A 93 14.36 33.31 -12.81
N THR A 94 14.10 34.09 -11.76
CA THR A 94 15.02 35.13 -11.29
C THR A 94 15.94 34.65 -10.17
N CYS A 95 15.42 33.88 -9.21
CA CYS A 95 16.16 33.51 -8.00
C CYS A 95 16.33 32.00 -7.80
N ASN A 96 15.84 31.19 -8.74
CA ASN A 96 15.82 29.72 -8.72
C ASN A 96 15.15 29.09 -7.49
N TYR A 97 14.42 29.87 -6.70
CA TYR A 97 13.64 29.37 -5.57
C TYR A 97 12.49 28.49 -6.05
N VAL A 98 12.29 27.36 -5.39
CA VAL A 98 11.22 26.41 -5.70
C VAL A 98 9.87 27.03 -5.31
N ILE A 99 9.01 27.23 -6.29
CA ILE A 99 7.63 27.72 -6.14
C ILE A 99 6.72 26.57 -5.72
N ALA A 100 6.86 25.43 -6.38
CA ALA A 100 6.08 24.23 -6.11
C ALA A 100 6.85 22.99 -6.56
N GLN A 101 6.56 21.86 -5.93
CA GLN A 101 6.98 20.54 -6.38
C GLN A 101 5.76 19.74 -6.79
N TYR A 102 5.93 18.83 -7.74
CA TYR A 102 4.89 17.90 -8.15
C TYR A 102 5.44 16.50 -8.32
N ARG A 103 4.55 15.51 -8.24
CA ARG A 103 4.84 14.10 -8.47
C ARG A 103 3.76 13.52 -9.37
N LYS A 104 4.17 12.62 -10.27
CA LYS A 104 3.28 11.85 -11.12
C LYS A 104 3.54 10.38 -10.88
N PHE A 105 2.47 9.66 -10.60
CA PHE A 105 2.50 8.21 -10.43
C PHE A 105 1.95 7.52 -11.67
N ASN A 106 2.29 6.24 -11.85
CA ASN A 106 1.64 5.43 -12.86
C ASN A 106 0.13 5.35 -12.58
N GLU A 107 -0.69 5.63 -13.60
CA GLU A 107 -2.09 5.24 -13.56
C GLU A 107 -2.14 3.74 -13.90
N SER A 108 -1.96 2.89 -12.90
CA SER A 108 -2.33 1.47 -13.02
C SER A 108 -3.85 1.41 -13.11
N LYS A 109 -4.41 1.65 -14.31
CA LYS A 109 -5.76 1.17 -14.61
C LYS A 109 -5.77 -0.32 -14.29
N ASN A 110 -6.78 -0.78 -13.54
CA ASN A 110 -7.02 -2.17 -13.18
C ASN A 110 -6.38 -3.14 -14.19
N VAL A 111 -5.36 -3.86 -13.73
CA VAL A 111 -4.79 -5.00 -14.47
C VAL A 111 -5.74 -6.18 -14.29
N GLU A 112 -6.92 -6.06 -14.90
CA GLU A 112 -7.86 -7.16 -15.14
C GLU A 112 -8.30 -7.11 -16.61
N GLU A 113 -7.40 -6.88 -17.57
CA GLU A 113 -7.73 -7.03 -18.99
C GLU A 113 -6.47 -7.06 -19.89
N VAL A 114 -5.56 -8.01 -19.68
CA VAL A 114 -4.67 -8.50 -20.75
C VAL A 114 -4.50 -10.01 -20.64
N LYS A 115 -5.61 -10.73 -20.83
CA LYS A 115 -5.58 -12.09 -21.37
C LYS A 115 -6.75 -12.23 -22.31
N GLN A 116 -6.43 -12.29 -23.61
CA GLN A 116 -7.25 -12.63 -24.78
C GLN A 116 -7.29 -11.47 -25.77
N GLN A 117 -6.33 -11.47 -26.71
CA GLN A 117 -6.56 -11.25 -28.14
C GLN A 117 -5.22 -11.31 -28.89
N GLU A 118 -4.65 -12.50 -29.01
CA GLU A 118 -3.81 -12.84 -30.16
C GLU A 118 -4.18 -14.26 -30.61
N SER A 119 -5.32 -14.33 -31.30
CA SER A 119 -5.66 -15.43 -32.19
C SER A 119 -6.15 -14.82 -33.50
N ASP A 120 -5.37 -15.08 -34.55
CA ASP A 120 -5.72 -15.05 -35.97
C ASP A 120 -6.13 -13.71 -36.59
N ASN A 121 -5.24 -13.11 -37.39
CA ASN A 121 -5.04 -13.45 -38.80
C ASN A 121 -4.37 -12.29 -39.54
N SER A 122 -3.19 -12.52 -40.11
CA SER A 122 -2.96 -12.36 -41.56
C SER A 122 -1.51 -12.65 -41.91
N LYS A 123 -1.32 -13.85 -42.48
CA LYS A 123 -0.19 -14.15 -43.36
C LYS A 123 -0.34 -13.36 -44.66
N LYS A 124 0.83 -12.97 -45.19
CA LYS A 124 1.23 -13.01 -46.62
C LYS A 124 0.69 -11.87 -47.51
N VAL A 125 1.42 -11.22 -48.42
CA VAL A 125 2.61 -11.55 -49.27
C VAL A 125 3.26 -10.18 -49.62
N PHE A 126 4.58 -9.99 -49.70
CA PHE A 126 5.38 -10.21 -50.93
C PHE A 126 6.89 -10.33 -50.64
N ALA A 127 7.47 -11.39 -51.21
CA ALA A 127 8.91 -11.72 -51.33
C ALA A 127 9.61 -10.78 -52.34
N LYS A 128 10.92 -10.51 -52.30
CA LYS A 128 12.15 -11.30 -52.58
C LYS A 128 13.33 -10.30 -52.33
N ASP A 129 14.57 -10.63 -52.01
CA ASP A 129 15.49 -11.59 -52.60
C ASP A 129 16.68 -11.86 -51.67
N GLN A 130 17.32 -13.01 -51.87
CA GLN A 130 18.57 -13.45 -51.23
C GLN A 130 19.79 -12.84 -51.93
N THR A 131 20.95 -12.72 -51.27
CA THR A 131 22.24 -13.32 -51.65
C THR A 131 23.26 -13.15 -50.49
N ARG A 132 24.29 -14.00 -50.51
CA ARG A 132 25.21 -14.47 -49.46
C ARG A 132 26.65 -13.99 -49.76
N GLN A 133 27.57 -14.16 -48.80
CA GLN A 133 29.07 -14.20 -48.88
C GLN A 133 29.84 -12.86 -48.84
N VAL A 134 31.08 -12.71 -48.33
CA VAL A 134 31.98 -13.18 -47.23
C VAL A 134 33.07 -12.05 -47.11
N GLU A 135 33.89 -12.05 -46.04
CA GLU A 135 35.24 -11.43 -45.89
C GLU A 135 35.29 -10.01 -45.31
N GLU A 136 35.67 -9.86 -44.03
CA GLU A 136 37.04 -9.68 -43.51
C GLU A 136 37.70 -8.34 -43.91
N THR A 137 37.95 -7.47 -42.93
CA THR A 137 39.30 -6.96 -42.65
C THR A 137 39.38 -6.19 -41.33
N ASN A 138 40.50 -6.44 -40.66
CA ASN A 138 40.94 -6.06 -39.33
C ASN A 138 41.07 -4.56 -39.06
N SER A 139 41.01 -4.17 -37.78
CA SER A 139 42.17 -3.50 -37.18
C SER A 139 42.32 -3.85 -35.69
N ASN A 140 43.52 -4.32 -35.38
CA ASN A 140 44.02 -4.73 -34.07
C ASN A 140 44.34 -3.52 -33.19
N LEU A 141 44.27 -3.69 -31.87
CA LEU A 141 45.38 -3.34 -30.99
C LEU A 141 45.49 -4.37 -29.85
N ARG A 142 46.47 -5.28 -29.97
CA ARG A 142 47.07 -6.08 -28.89
C ARG A 142 48.27 -5.28 -28.35
N ILE A 143 48.69 -5.42 -27.10
CA ILE A 143 49.71 -6.37 -26.61
C ILE A 143 49.84 -6.02 -25.09
N ARG A 144 49.64 -6.95 -24.14
CA ARG A 144 50.40 -8.14 -23.70
C ARG A 144 51.41 -7.81 -22.58
N GLU A 145 51.32 -8.64 -21.56
CA GLU A 145 52.10 -8.70 -20.32
C GLU A 145 53.57 -9.07 -20.56
N THR A 146 54.42 -8.72 -19.59
CA THR A 146 55.67 -9.43 -19.30
C THR A 146 55.98 -9.29 -17.81
N GLU A 147 56.31 -10.41 -17.18
CA GLU A 147 56.73 -10.59 -15.79
C GLU A 147 58.26 -10.38 -15.66
N GLU A 148 58.74 -9.97 -14.48
CA GLU A 148 59.92 -10.50 -13.75
C GLU A 148 60.24 -9.61 -12.52
N GLU A 149 60.14 -10.23 -11.32
CA GLU A 149 61.07 -10.22 -10.16
C GLU A 149 61.53 -8.86 -9.54
N GLU A 150 61.50 -8.55 -8.24
CA GLU A 150 61.97 -9.24 -7.02
C GLU A 150 61.54 -8.44 -5.74
N GLU A 151 61.42 -9.13 -4.59
CA GLU A 151 61.55 -8.68 -3.15
C GLU A 151 60.59 -7.58 -2.60
N ASP A 152 60.03 -7.60 -1.38
CA ASP A 152 60.34 -8.27 -0.12
C ASP A 152 59.11 -8.27 0.84
N ASN A 153 59.15 -9.13 1.84
CA ASN A 153 58.05 -9.62 2.67
C ASN A 153 58.00 -8.91 4.04
N SER A 154 56.83 -8.59 4.63
CA SER A 154 56.62 -8.72 6.09
C SER A 154 55.17 -8.54 6.59
N LYS A 155 54.77 -9.52 7.43
CA LYS A 155 53.78 -9.52 8.54
C LYS A 155 52.32 -9.96 8.30
N LYS A 156 52.15 -11.30 8.37
CA LYS A 156 51.30 -12.05 9.33
C LYS A 156 51.02 -11.26 10.62
N GLU A 157 49.90 -11.34 11.34
CA GLU A 157 48.93 -12.39 11.73
C GLU A 157 47.84 -11.59 12.52
N GLN A 158 46.59 -11.98 12.80
CA GLN A 158 46.08 -13.21 13.40
C GLN A 158 44.55 -13.03 13.57
N GLU A 159 43.81 -14.12 13.39
CA GLU A 159 42.41 -14.24 13.80
C GLU A 159 42.29 -14.34 15.33
N ASN A 160 41.16 -13.88 15.89
CA ASN A 160 40.64 -14.45 17.13
C ASN A 160 39.13 -14.23 17.25
N ILE A 161 38.41 -15.33 17.43
CA ILE A 161 37.01 -15.42 17.85
C ILE A 161 37.02 -15.57 19.37
N ASN A 162 36.13 -14.87 20.09
CA ASN A 162 35.44 -15.39 21.28
C ASN A 162 34.32 -14.45 21.77
N ASP A 163 33.39 -15.09 22.47
CA ASP A 163 31.97 -14.81 22.66
C ASP A 163 31.56 -13.89 23.85
N ILE A 164 30.41 -13.23 23.66
CA ILE A 164 29.22 -13.12 24.56
C ILE A 164 29.24 -12.27 25.88
N ASN A 165 28.15 -11.47 26.01
CA ASN A 165 27.48 -10.86 27.19
C ASN A 165 28.07 -9.59 27.85
N SER A 166 27.37 -8.43 27.75
CA SER A 166 26.16 -8.09 28.54
C SER A 166 25.87 -6.57 28.55
N SER A 167 24.57 -6.24 28.48
CA SER A 167 23.85 -5.08 29.05
C SER A 167 24.09 -3.64 28.54
N LYS A 168 23.20 -3.25 27.62
CA LYS A 168 22.34 -2.05 27.58
C LYS A 168 22.67 -0.86 28.51
N GLU A 169 22.76 0.31 27.88
CA GLU A 169 21.81 1.43 28.07
C GLU A 169 21.67 2.20 26.74
N PHE A 170 20.52 2.11 26.08
CA PHE A 170 20.15 3.03 25.00
C PHE A 170 18.87 3.75 25.44
N LYS A 171 19.01 5.06 25.66
CA LYS A 171 17.91 5.95 26.03
C LYS A 171 16.96 6.08 24.84
N PHE A 172 15.69 5.74 25.07
CA PHE A 172 14.60 6.01 24.14
C PHE A 172 13.96 7.33 24.53
N GLU A 173 14.24 8.38 23.77
CA GLU A 173 13.54 9.66 23.90
C GLU A 173 12.22 9.59 23.14
N SER A 174 11.14 9.70 23.92
CA SER A 174 9.76 9.77 23.50
C SER A 174 9.50 11.15 22.88
N SER A 175 9.12 11.21 21.61
CA SER A 175 8.21 12.20 21.01
C SER A 175 8.18 12.02 19.49
N THR A 176 7.22 11.26 18.99
CA THR A 176 6.72 11.46 17.62
C THR A 176 5.22 11.47 17.67
N ASN A 177 4.64 12.66 17.46
CA ASN A 177 3.26 12.78 16.99
C ASN A 177 3.18 12.00 15.67
N LEU A 178 2.74 10.74 15.73
CA LEU A 178 2.35 9.98 14.55
C LEU A 178 1.00 10.54 14.11
N SER A 179 1.02 11.51 13.22
CA SER A 179 -0.16 11.79 12.40
C SER A 179 -0.18 10.74 11.30
N LEU A 180 -1.04 9.74 11.46
CA LEU A 180 -1.34 8.81 10.37
C LEU A 180 -2.21 9.56 9.36
N ASN A 181 -1.77 9.59 8.10
CA ASN A 181 -2.58 10.12 7.02
C ASN A 181 -3.87 9.28 6.94
N ALA A 182 -5.00 9.89 7.29
CA ALA A 182 -6.31 9.22 7.35
C ALA A 182 -6.81 8.67 6.00
N ASP A 183 -6.10 8.97 4.91
CA ASP A 183 -6.44 8.59 3.52
C ASP A 183 -5.55 7.45 2.96
N SER A 184 -4.63 6.90 3.75
CA SER A 184 -3.84 5.71 3.39
C SER A 184 -4.59 4.43 3.81
N SER A 185 -5.03 3.61 2.86
CA SER A 185 -5.61 2.29 3.17
C SER A 185 -4.57 1.28 3.69
N TYR A 186 -3.29 1.63 3.60
CA TYR A 186 -2.19 0.81 4.07
C TYR A 186 -1.60 1.33 5.38
N VAL A 187 -1.43 0.44 6.35
CA VAL A 187 -0.75 0.72 7.62
C VAL A 187 0.46 -0.20 7.74
N GLN A 188 1.65 0.38 7.78
CA GLN A 188 2.90 -0.33 8.01
C GLN A 188 2.86 -1.03 9.39
N ILE A 189 3.24 -2.31 9.43
CA ILE A 189 3.17 -3.15 10.63
C ILE A 189 3.99 -2.54 11.77
N GLU A 190 5.14 -1.94 11.46
CA GLU A 190 6.01 -1.28 12.44
C GLU A 190 5.33 -0.09 13.12
N LYS A 191 4.40 0.57 12.42
CA LYS A 191 3.62 1.69 12.97
C LYS A 191 2.46 1.24 13.83
N ILE A 192 2.08 -0.03 13.74
CA ILE A 192 1.00 -0.59 14.55
C ILE A 192 1.47 -0.89 15.98
N VAL A 193 2.74 -1.27 16.15
CA VAL A 193 3.34 -1.46 17.47
C VAL A 193 3.34 -0.13 18.23
N GLY A 194 2.85 -0.16 19.47
CA GLY A 194 2.74 1.01 20.34
C GLY A 194 1.43 1.78 20.24
N MET A 195 0.57 1.49 19.26
CA MET A 195 -0.74 2.13 19.11
C MET A 195 -1.66 1.81 20.29
N LEU A 196 -2.48 2.78 20.69
CA LEU A 196 -3.52 2.58 21.70
C LEU A 196 -4.71 1.83 21.10
N THR A 197 -5.17 0.80 21.81
CA THR A 197 -6.27 -0.06 21.37
C THR A 197 -7.46 0.05 22.31
N TYR A 198 -8.64 0.26 21.74
CA TYR A 198 -9.90 0.42 22.45
C TYR A 198 -10.93 -0.63 22.03
N ASP A 199 -11.79 -1.02 22.97
CA ASP A 199 -12.98 -1.82 22.66
C ASP A 199 -14.10 -0.98 22.01
N GLN A 200 -15.20 -1.62 21.62
CA GLN A 200 -16.35 -0.92 21.02
C GLN A 200 -17.07 0.06 21.97
N ASN A 201 -16.78 0.01 23.27
CA ASN A 201 -17.36 0.90 24.29
C ASN A 201 -16.40 2.03 24.66
N ALA A 202 -15.31 2.22 23.90
CA ALA A 202 -14.24 3.19 24.15
C ALA A 202 -13.45 2.96 25.46
N HIS A 203 -13.42 1.73 26.00
CA HIS A 203 -12.49 1.37 27.06
C HIS A 203 -11.11 1.06 26.49
N LEU A 204 -10.08 1.65 27.11
CA LEU A 204 -8.69 1.39 26.74
C LEU A 204 -8.31 -0.04 27.15
N LEU A 205 -7.94 -0.87 26.17
CA LEU A 205 -7.41 -2.22 26.39
C LEU A 205 -5.90 -2.20 26.65
N GLY A 206 -5.19 -1.22 26.08
CA GLY A 206 -3.76 -1.07 26.27
C GLY A 206 -3.04 -0.60 25.01
N LYS A 207 -1.75 -0.89 24.92
CA LYS A 207 -0.93 -0.62 23.74
C LYS A 207 -0.58 -1.90 23.02
N VAL A 208 -0.52 -1.87 21.68
CA VAL A 208 0.00 -2.99 20.91
C VAL A 208 1.46 -3.22 21.29
N ASN A 209 1.76 -4.39 21.83
CA ASN A 209 3.08 -4.80 22.26
C ASN A 209 3.80 -5.59 21.16
N GLU A 210 3.10 -6.54 20.55
CA GLU A 210 3.65 -7.43 19.53
C GLU A 210 2.61 -7.72 18.47
N ILE A 211 3.10 -8.07 17.29
CA ILE A 211 2.30 -8.48 16.14
C ILE A 211 2.87 -9.81 15.66
N GLY A 212 2.01 -10.74 15.28
CA GLY A 212 2.45 -12.07 14.89
C GLY A 212 1.42 -12.87 14.11
N LEU A 213 1.85 -14.08 13.78
CA LEU A 213 1.03 -15.09 13.12
C LEU A 213 0.74 -16.21 14.12
N ARG A 214 -0.53 -16.54 14.30
CA ARG A 214 -1.00 -17.66 15.10
C ARG A 214 -1.51 -18.77 14.20
N MET A 215 -0.94 -19.96 14.36
CA MET A 215 -1.46 -21.17 13.75
C MET A 215 -2.68 -21.67 14.55
N LYS A 216 -3.81 -21.86 13.88
CA LYS A 216 -5.02 -22.46 14.44
C LYS A 216 -4.94 -23.98 14.37
N SER A 217 -5.79 -24.65 15.14
CA SER A 217 -5.88 -26.12 15.18
C SER A 217 -6.32 -26.74 13.85
N ASP A 218 -6.96 -25.97 12.96
CA ASP A 218 -7.31 -26.37 11.60
C ASP A 218 -6.18 -26.19 10.57
N GLY A 219 -4.98 -25.82 11.04
CA GLY A 219 -3.80 -25.57 10.20
C GLY A 219 -3.78 -24.20 9.52
N LYS A 220 -4.82 -23.37 9.69
CA LYS A 220 -4.84 -22.00 9.14
C LYS A 220 -3.97 -21.08 9.96
N VAL A 221 -3.31 -20.15 9.29
CA VAL A 221 -2.56 -19.07 9.95
C VAL A 221 -3.45 -17.83 10.02
N GLU A 222 -3.54 -17.24 11.21
CA GLU A 222 -4.26 -15.98 11.45
C GLU A 222 -3.32 -14.94 12.03
N PHE A 223 -3.45 -13.71 11.53
CA PHE A 223 -2.69 -12.59 12.03
C PHE A 223 -3.29 -12.09 13.35
N CYS A 224 -2.44 -11.87 14.35
CA CYS A 224 -2.86 -11.45 15.68
C CYS A 224 -1.98 -10.34 16.28
N PHE A 225 -2.58 -9.59 17.19
CA PHE A 225 -1.94 -8.57 18.00
C PHE A 225 -1.91 -9.02 19.44
N LYS A 226 -0.82 -8.76 20.12
CA LYS A 226 -0.77 -8.78 21.59
C LYS A 226 -0.86 -7.35 22.07
N VAL A 227 -1.92 -7.04 22.80
CA VAL A 227 -2.11 -5.75 23.47
C VAL A 227 -1.76 -5.91 24.93
N LYS A 228 -0.89 -5.03 25.44
CA LYS A 228 -0.43 -5.01 26.82
C LYS A 228 -1.09 -3.86 27.55
N ASP A 229 -1.76 -4.17 28.66
CA ASP A 229 -2.39 -3.16 29.52
C ASP A 229 -1.38 -2.49 30.47
N SER A 230 -1.84 -1.54 31.27
CA SER A 230 -1.01 -0.84 32.27
C SER A 230 -0.56 -1.73 33.43
N ALA A 231 -1.18 -2.89 33.62
CA ALA A 231 -0.85 -3.88 34.64
C ALA A 231 0.02 -5.03 34.08
N ASP A 232 0.58 -4.85 32.89
CA ASP A 232 1.39 -5.81 32.15
C ASP A 232 0.67 -7.11 31.73
N SER A 233 -0.67 -7.14 31.79
CA SER A 233 -1.48 -8.23 31.27
C SER A 233 -1.55 -8.18 29.74
N ILE A 234 -1.46 -9.35 29.10
CA ILE A 234 -1.44 -9.47 27.63
C ILE A 234 -2.78 -10.04 27.13
N SER A 235 -3.42 -9.30 26.22
CA SER A 235 -4.61 -9.73 25.49
C SER A 235 -4.28 -10.01 24.03
N GLU A 236 -4.70 -11.16 23.52
CA GLU A 236 -4.52 -11.52 22.11
C GLU A 236 -5.77 -11.16 21.28
N ILE A 237 -5.56 -10.47 20.15
CA ILE A 237 -6.62 -9.94 19.29
C ILE A 237 -6.37 -10.40 17.86
N ALA A 238 -7.31 -11.14 17.27
CA ALA A 238 -7.26 -11.50 15.85
C ALA A 238 -7.49 -10.28 14.95
N TRP A 239 -6.85 -10.24 13.77
CA TRP A 239 -7.00 -9.15 12.79
C TRP A 239 -8.45 -8.89 12.41
N ASN A 240 -9.27 -9.94 12.27
CA ASN A 240 -10.68 -9.82 11.91
C ASN A 240 -11.53 -9.13 12.99
N ASN A 241 -11.00 -8.96 14.20
CA ASN A 241 -11.68 -8.22 15.28
C ASN A 241 -11.37 -6.72 15.23
N ILE A 242 -10.54 -6.23 14.31
CA ILE A 242 -10.27 -4.81 14.16
C ILE A 242 -11.32 -4.17 13.27
N SER A 243 -11.90 -3.08 13.77
CA SER A 243 -12.85 -2.24 13.03
C SER A 243 -12.12 -1.14 12.26
N LYS A 244 -11.21 -0.44 12.94
CA LYS A 244 -10.48 0.70 12.35
C LYS A 244 -9.07 0.82 12.92
N ILE A 245 -8.14 1.20 12.06
CA ILE A 245 -6.77 1.60 12.41
C ILE A 245 -6.57 3.03 11.90
N GLY A 246 -6.38 3.97 12.82
CA GLY A 246 -6.05 5.38 12.55
C GLY A 246 -4.97 5.80 13.54
N ASP A 247 -5.07 6.94 14.21
CA ASP A 247 -4.15 7.27 15.33
C ASP A 247 -4.32 6.32 16.54
N ILE A 248 -5.45 5.61 16.59
CA ILE A 248 -5.81 4.57 17.55
C ILE A 248 -6.40 3.36 16.84
N ILE A 249 -6.40 2.20 17.50
CA ILE A 249 -7.06 0.97 17.04
C ILE A 249 -8.39 0.81 17.76
N ILE A 250 -9.45 0.50 17.01
CA ILE A 250 -10.79 0.23 17.54
C ILE A 250 -11.20 -1.18 17.14
N LEU A 251 -11.71 -1.96 18.10
CA LEU A 251 -12.22 -3.31 17.86
C LEU A 251 -13.68 -3.32 17.38
N SER A 252 -14.01 -4.30 16.55
CA SER A 252 -15.35 -4.57 16.04
C SER A 252 -16.22 -5.19 17.13
N ASN A 253 -17.50 -4.81 17.15
CA ASN A 253 -18.49 -5.45 18.00
C ASN A 253 -18.82 -6.84 17.44
N LYS A 254 -18.38 -7.90 18.13
CA LYS A 254 -18.63 -9.30 17.74
C LYS A 254 -20.12 -9.69 17.71
N ASN A 255 -21.02 -8.81 18.14
CA ASN A 255 -22.47 -9.02 18.09
C ASN A 255 -23.11 -8.60 16.74
N ALA A 256 -22.34 -8.14 15.75
CA ALA A 256 -22.87 -7.68 14.46
C ALA A 256 -22.63 -8.63 13.26
N SER A 257 -22.06 -9.81 13.48
CA SER A 257 -21.76 -10.79 12.42
C SER A 257 -22.71 -11.98 12.45
N SER A 258 -24.01 -11.71 12.54
CA SER A 258 -25.07 -12.64 12.17
C SER A 258 -26.28 -11.84 11.71
N ASN A 259 -26.27 -11.41 10.45
CA ASN A 259 -27.41 -11.20 9.55
C ASN A 259 -27.12 -10.13 8.50
N GLU A 260 -26.54 -10.54 7.38
CA GLU A 260 -26.75 -9.86 6.10
C GLU A 260 -27.19 -10.90 5.07
N LYS A 261 -28.52 -11.16 5.03
CA LYS A 261 -29.32 -11.43 3.83
C LYS A 261 -30.80 -11.16 4.15
N ASN A 262 -31.28 -9.97 3.82
CA ASN A 262 -32.46 -9.73 2.96
C ASN A 262 -33.11 -8.37 3.25
N ASP A 263 -33.38 -7.69 2.14
CA ASP A 263 -34.01 -6.39 2.03
C ASP A 263 -35.55 -6.53 1.86
N PHE A 264 -36.30 -5.57 2.40
CA PHE A 264 -37.72 -5.22 2.23
C PHE A 264 -38.84 -6.30 2.20
N THR A 265 -39.71 -6.31 3.22
CA THR A 265 -41.10 -5.76 3.20
C THR A 265 -41.82 -5.98 4.54
N SER A 266 -42.84 -5.17 4.77
CA SER A 266 -43.53 -4.86 6.03
C SER A 266 -44.48 -5.93 6.58
N SER A 267 -44.69 -5.82 7.91
CA SER A 267 -45.95 -6.03 8.66
C SER A 267 -46.55 -7.45 8.82
N ASP A 268 -46.76 -7.77 10.11
CA ASP A 268 -47.94 -8.42 10.70
C ASP A 268 -48.02 -9.96 10.88
N VAL A 269 -48.00 -10.33 12.18
CA VAL A 269 -48.72 -11.37 12.97
C VAL A 269 -48.66 -12.88 12.67
N ASN A 270 -48.34 -13.61 13.76
CA ASN A 270 -48.92 -14.86 14.30
C ASN A 270 -48.69 -16.26 13.65
N SER A 271 -48.08 -17.11 14.49
CA SER A 271 -48.56 -18.42 14.98
C SER A 271 -48.57 -19.69 14.10
N ILE A 272 -47.78 -20.67 14.59
CA ILE A 272 -48.10 -22.06 14.95
C ILE A 272 -48.46 -23.11 13.85
N SER A 273 -47.71 -24.22 13.93
CA SER A 273 -48.04 -25.65 13.70
C SER A 273 -47.86 -26.33 12.33
N ASN A 274 -46.96 -27.32 12.39
CA ASN A 274 -47.10 -28.75 12.08
C ASN A 274 -47.09 -29.34 10.65
N ASP A 275 -46.20 -30.34 10.57
CA ASP A 275 -46.27 -31.66 9.92
C ASP A 275 -46.11 -31.75 8.38
N GLN A 276 -44.96 -32.23 7.90
CA GLN A 276 -44.59 -33.62 7.51
C GLN A 276 -44.89 -33.88 6.02
N ALA A 277 -44.05 -34.51 5.18
CA ALA A 277 -42.74 -35.16 5.30
C ALA A 277 -42.18 -35.36 3.86
N ASP A 278 -40.85 -35.35 3.65
CA ASP A 278 -40.15 -36.46 2.97
C ASP A 278 -38.60 -36.33 3.06
N HIS A 279 -37.94 -37.48 2.95
CA HIS A 279 -36.67 -37.91 3.53
C HIS A 279 -35.35 -37.41 2.88
N SER A 280 -34.39 -37.00 3.74
CA SER A 280 -32.96 -37.35 3.66
C SER A 280 -32.35 -37.17 5.08
N LYS A 281 -32.29 -38.28 5.84
CA LYS A 281 -31.85 -38.33 7.25
C LYS A 281 -30.35 -38.08 7.39
N SER A 282 -29.96 -37.06 8.13
CA SER A 282 -28.67 -36.99 8.84
C SER A 282 -28.94 -37.13 10.33
N GLU A 283 -29.03 -38.35 10.85
CA GLU A 283 -29.10 -38.51 12.31
C GLU A 283 -27.71 -38.12 12.89
N SER A 284 -27.68 -37.48 14.07
CA SER A 284 -26.47 -36.91 14.69
C SER A 284 -26.33 -37.43 16.12
N LYS A 285 -25.10 -37.73 16.56
CA LYS A 285 -24.78 -38.26 17.90
C LYS A 285 -24.24 -37.14 18.79
N VAL A 286 -24.87 -36.95 19.95
CA VAL A 286 -24.48 -35.90 20.91
C VAL A 286 -23.35 -36.40 21.82
N CYS A 287 -22.32 -35.57 22.01
CA CYS A 287 -21.21 -35.88 22.89
C CYS A 287 -21.64 -35.82 24.37
N PRO A 288 -21.44 -36.88 25.17
CA PRO A 288 -21.80 -36.88 26.59
C PRO A 288 -20.89 -35.99 27.45
N ASN A 289 -19.78 -35.48 26.91
CA ASN A 289 -18.81 -34.66 27.66
C ASN A 289 -19.00 -33.15 27.45
N CYS A 290 -19.38 -32.71 26.26
CA CYS A 290 -19.54 -31.28 25.95
C CYS A 290 -20.88 -30.94 25.26
N ASN A 291 -21.77 -31.91 25.08
CA ASN A 291 -23.07 -31.77 24.41
C ASN A 291 -23.01 -31.34 22.93
N PHE A 292 -21.85 -31.39 22.30
CA PHE A 292 -21.71 -31.13 20.87
C PHE A 292 -22.46 -32.17 20.02
N LYS A 293 -23.15 -31.75 18.97
CA LYS A 293 -23.79 -32.66 17.99
C LYS A 293 -22.77 -33.06 16.92
N ASN A 294 -22.40 -34.33 16.89
CA ASN A 294 -21.46 -34.92 15.94
C ASN A 294 -22.22 -35.70 14.86
N GLU A 295 -21.58 -35.97 13.73
CA GLU A 295 -22.15 -36.79 12.68
C GLU A 295 -22.32 -38.28 13.11
N LEU A 296 -23.30 -38.98 12.53
CA LEU A 296 -23.46 -40.42 12.75
C LEU A 296 -22.28 -41.17 12.13
N GLY A 297 -21.43 -41.75 12.99
CA GLY A 297 -20.21 -42.45 12.60
C GLY A 297 -18.95 -41.88 13.25
N SER A 298 -19.03 -40.68 13.84
CA SER A 298 -17.92 -40.10 14.59
C SER A 298 -17.58 -40.97 15.81
N ILE A 299 -16.38 -41.57 15.79
CA ILE A 299 -15.83 -42.38 16.88
C ILE A 299 -15.34 -41.47 18.02
N PHE A 300 -14.97 -40.23 17.70
CA PHE A 300 -14.50 -39.20 18.62
C PHE A 300 -15.27 -37.89 18.40
N CYS A 301 -15.41 -37.11 19.47
CA CYS A 301 -16.09 -35.82 19.43
C CYS A 301 -15.23 -34.79 18.70
N GLU A 302 -15.82 -34.09 17.73
CA GLU A 302 -15.16 -33.10 16.90
C GLU A 302 -14.78 -31.82 17.67
N GLU A 303 -15.46 -31.55 18.78
CA GLU A 303 -15.19 -30.37 19.61
C GLU A 303 -14.18 -30.68 20.74
N CYS A 304 -14.35 -31.79 21.46
CA CYS A 304 -13.55 -32.09 22.66
C CYS A 304 -12.62 -33.30 22.54
N GLY A 305 -12.61 -34.00 21.39
CA GLY A 305 -11.73 -35.14 21.11
C GLY A 305 -12.01 -36.42 21.91
N LYS A 306 -12.98 -36.41 22.84
CA LYS A 306 -13.33 -37.62 23.62
C LYS A 306 -14.10 -38.62 22.78
N LYS A 307 -13.88 -39.91 23.05
CA LYS A 307 -14.55 -41.02 22.36
C LYS A 307 -16.07 -40.94 22.56
N LEU A 308 -16.82 -41.04 21.47
CA LEU A 308 -18.28 -41.09 21.46
C LEU A 308 -18.70 -42.56 21.51
N GLU A 309 -18.85 -43.12 22.71
CA GLU A 309 -19.31 -44.50 22.93
C GLU A 309 -20.68 -44.78 22.31
#